data_AF-M7N5W8-F1
#
_entry.id   AF-M7N5W8-F1
#
_cell.length_a   1.000
_cell.length_b   1.000
_cell.length_c   1.000
_cell.angle_alpha   90.00
_cell.angle_beta   90.00
_cell.angle_gamma   90.00
#
_symmetry.space_group_name_H-M   'P 1'
#
loop_
_entity.id
_entity.type
_entity.pdbx_description
1 polymer ?
#
loop_
_entity_poly.entity_id
_entity_poly.type
_entity_poly.pdbx_seq_one_letter_code
_entity_poly.pdbx_strand_id
1 'polypeptide(L)'
;MNMKNEFTMTKTFLGLLFFIFFFIGCNNEVKTNVPNDKGDFNGLYTVEYEDYDMQYVWIFTEDTRYILYPGTNSEYLNPNKQINYETPTHYYVEGNKFYSCGIETSMKATPLDKCKKEGYDPRFNIISIDTVIEFSNYKYQKIVLEYYNSKSHEKIILKKSL
;
A
#
# COMPACT_ATOMS: atom_id res chain seq x y z
N MET A 1 43.13 -15.81 -55.46
CA MET A 1 43.25 -15.29 -54.08
C MET A 1 41.87 -14.79 -53.67
N ASN A 2 41.12 -15.67 -52.99
CA ASN A 2 39.73 -15.47 -52.61
C ASN A 2 39.68 -14.68 -51.30
N MET A 3 39.25 -13.42 -51.35
CA MET A 3 38.97 -12.61 -50.16
C MET A 3 37.63 -11.91 -50.36
N LYS A 4 36.52 -12.65 -50.20
CA LYS A 4 35.17 -12.05 -50.06
C LYS A 4 34.23 -12.85 -49.14
N ASN A 5 34.75 -13.69 -48.23
CA ASN A 5 33.91 -14.46 -47.30
C ASN A 5 33.95 -13.99 -45.84
N GLU A 6 34.64 -12.91 -45.49
CA GLU A 6 34.77 -12.51 -44.08
C GLU A 6 33.76 -11.45 -43.62
N PHE A 7 32.95 -10.88 -44.52
CA PHE A 7 32.12 -9.71 -44.16
C PHE A 7 30.69 -10.03 -43.70
N THR A 8 30.27 -11.30 -43.70
CA THR A 8 28.91 -11.70 -43.34
C THR A 8 28.79 -12.42 -42.00
N MET A 9 29.89 -12.85 -41.37
CA MET A 9 29.83 -13.54 -40.07
C MET A 9 29.81 -12.60 -38.86
N THR A 10 30.37 -11.39 -38.98
CA THR A 10 30.55 -10.48 -37.84
C THR A 10 29.29 -9.69 -37.45
N LYS A 11 28.32 -9.55 -38.37
CA LYS A 11 27.08 -8.81 -38.10
C LYS A 11 26.02 -9.64 -37.38
N THR A 12 26.03 -10.96 -37.56
CA THR A 12 25.05 -11.87 -36.95
C THR A 12 25.34 -12.11 -35.46
N PHE A 13 26.62 -12.09 -35.07
CA PHE A 13 27.03 -12.35 -33.68
C PHE A 13 26.80 -11.13 -32.76
N LEU A 14 26.94 -9.90 -33.28
CA LEU A 14 26.69 -8.68 -32.50
C LEU A 14 25.19 -8.43 -32.22
N GLY A 15 24.32 -8.83 -33.15
CA GLY A 15 22.86 -8.71 -32.98
C GLY A 15 22.29 -9.70 -31.94
N LEU A 16 22.89 -10.89 -31.83
CA LEU A 16 22.48 -11.90 -30.85
C LEU A 16 22.85 -11.50 -29.41
N LEU A 17 23.98 -10.81 -29.23
CA LEU A 17 24.44 -10.31 -27.93
C LEU A 17 23.53 -9.18 -27.38
N PHE A 18 22.98 -8.32 -28.24
CA PHE A 18 22.00 -7.32 -27.83
C PHE A 18 20.65 -7.93 -27.39
N PHE A 19 20.24 -9.05 -27.99
CA PHE A 19 19.01 -9.74 -27.58
C PHE A 19 19.13 -10.35 -26.18
N ILE A 20 20.31 -10.85 -25.79
CA ILE A 20 20.52 -11.46 -24.46
C ILE A 20 20.50 -10.40 -23.34
N PHE A 21 21.02 -9.19 -23.59
CA PHE A 21 20.99 -8.12 -22.59
C PHE A 21 19.59 -7.55 -22.33
N PHE A 22 18.66 -7.62 -23.30
CA PHE A 22 17.27 -7.15 -23.09
C PHE A 22 16.43 -8.10 -22.23
N PHE A 23 16.72 -9.41 -22.21
CA PHE A 23 15.99 -10.37 -21.37
C PHE A 23 16.54 -10.51 -19.94
N ILE A 24 17.72 -9.97 -19.65
CA ILE A 24 18.26 -9.86 -18.28
C ILE A 24 17.79 -8.54 -17.62
N GLY A 25 17.00 -7.74 -18.33
CA GLY A 25 16.34 -6.55 -17.80
C GLY A 25 15.35 -6.91 -16.70
N CYS A 26 15.82 -6.86 -15.46
CA CYS A 26 15.04 -6.76 -14.22
C CYS A 26 13.77 -7.61 -14.19
N ASN A 27 13.93 -8.93 -14.16
CA ASN A 27 12.95 -9.76 -13.48
C ASN A 27 13.15 -9.59 -11.96
N ASN A 28 12.97 -8.36 -11.47
CA ASN A 28 12.60 -8.16 -10.08
C ASN A 28 11.18 -8.70 -10.01
N GLU A 29 11.06 -10.02 -9.84
CA GLU A 29 9.83 -10.62 -9.35
C GLU A 29 9.53 -9.91 -8.04
N VAL A 30 8.68 -8.89 -8.10
CA VAL A 30 7.94 -8.43 -6.94
C VAL A 30 7.10 -9.63 -6.59
N LYS A 31 7.62 -10.46 -5.68
CA LYS A 31 6.83 -11.50 -5.03
C LYS A 31 5.76 -10.75 -4.26
N THR A 32 4.62 -10.53 -4.92
CA THR A 32 3.39 -10.12 -4.26
C THR A 32 2.93 -11.32 -3.45
N ASN A 33 3.57 -11.53 -2.30
CA ASN A 33 2.96 -12.31 -1.24
C ASN A 33 1.79 -11.46 -0.80
N VAL A 34 0.60 -11.69 -1.37
CA VAL A 34 -0.64 -11.16 -0.81
C VAL A 34 -0.75 -11.82 0.56
N PRO A 35 -0.49 -11.10 1.67
CA PRO A 35 -0.42 -11.76 2.96
C PRO A 35 -1.83 -12.10 3.42
N ASN A 36 -1.92 -13.16 4.21
CA ASN A 36 -3.19 -13.69 4.69
C ASN A 36 -3.30 -13.55 6.22
N ASP A 37 -2.65 -12.55 6.82
CA ASP A 37 -2.81 -12.28 8.24
C ASP A 37 -3.03 -10.79 8.53
N LYS A 38 -4.04 -10.53 9.34
CA LYS A 38 -4.34 -9.24 9.95
C LYS A 38 -3.12 -8.65 10.67
N GLY A 39 -2.20 -9.49 11.15
CA GLY A 39 -0.95 -9.10 11.79
C GLY A 39 -0.05 -8.20 10.94
N ASP A 40 -0.11 -8.30 9.61
CA ASP A 40 0.72 -7.49 8.70
C ASP A 40 0.38 -6.00 8.75
N PHE A 41 -0.83 -5.67 9.20
CA PHE A 41 -1.29 -4.30 9.37
C PHE A 41 -0.91 -3.70 10.71
N ASN A 42 -0.48 -4.46 11.71
CA ASN A 42 -0.21 -3.91 13.05
C ASN A 42 0.90 -2.85 13.01
N GLY A 43 0.61 -1.67 13.55
CA GLY A 43 1.57 -0.58 13.69
C GLY A 43 1.02 0.79 13.28
N LEU A 44 1.93 1.75 13.20
CA LEU A 44 1.64 3.14 12.85
C LEU A 44 2.11 3.42 11.42
N TYR A 45 1.22 3.95 10.59
CA TYR A 45 1.46 4.22 9.19
C TYR A 45 1.21 5.68 8.87
N THR A 46 2.13 6.30 8.13
CA THR A 46 1.81 7.51 7.36
C THR A 46 1.03 7.12 6.11
N VAL A 47 0.05 7.93 5.75
CA VAL A 47 -0.88 7.63 4.66
C VAL A 47 -0.72 8.64 3.54
N GLU A 48 -0.54 8.15 2.33
CA GLU A 48 -0.51 8.93 1.10
C GLU A 48 -1.77 8.61 0.29
N TYR A 49 -2.59 9.62 0.04
CA TYR A 49 -3.73 9.55 -0.88
C TYR A 49 -3.32 10.13 -2.22
N GLU A 50 -3.72 9.50 -3.32
CA GLU A 50 -3.31 9.88 -4.68
C GLU A 50 -3.60 11.35 -5.03
N ASP A 51 -4.69 11.93 -4.49
CA ASP A 51 -5.15 13.29 -4.84
C ASP A 51 -5.17 14.29 -3.66
N TYR A 52 -4.65 13.91 -2.48
CA TYR A 52 -4.75 14.76 -1.28
C TYR A 52 -3.39 14.97 -0.62
N ASP A 53 -2.98 16.23 -0.50
CA ASP A 53 -1.80 16.65 0.27
C ASP A 53 -2.13 16.84 1.77
N MET A 54 -2.80 15.85 2.35
CA MET A 54 -3.11 15.82 3.78
C MET A 54 -2.34 14.69 4.46
N GLN A 55 -1.67 15.01 5.56
CA GLN A 55 -0.90 14.04 6.34
C GLN A 55 -1.81 13.25 7.27
N TYR A 56 -2.32 12.11 6.81
CA TYR A 56 -3.04 11.19 7.67
C TYR A 56 -2.07 10.20 8.33
N VAL A 57 -2.41 9.78 9.54
CA VAL A 57 -1.77 8.67 10.25
C VAL A 57 -2.82 7.62 10.56
N TRP A 58 -2.58 6.39 10.12
CA TRP A 58 -3.42 5.25 10.48
C TRP A 58 -2.67 4.39 11.48
N ILE A 59 -3.33 4.03 12.58
CA ILE A 59 -2.78 3.14 13.59
C ILE A 59 -3.65 1.89 13.63
N PHE A 60 -3.02 0.74 13.51
CA PHE A 60 -3.66 -0.55 13.62
C PHE A 60 -3.12 -1.26 14.84
N THR A 61 -4.02 -1.68 15.72
CA THR A 61 -3.66 -2.48 16.89
C THR A 61 -4.78 -3.47 17.16
N GLU A 62 -4.40 -4.73 17.37
CA GLU A 62 -5.35 -5.83 17.55
C GLU A 62 -6.37 -5.83 16.41
N ASP A 63 -7.66 -5.59 16.68
CA ASP A 63 -8.74 -5.47 15.71
C ASP A 63 -9.22 -4.06 15.44
N THR A 64 -8.52 -3.03 15.90
CA THR A 64 -8.98 -1.65 15.81
C THR A 64 -8.06 -0.82 14.93
N ARG A 65 -8.69 0.01 14.09
CA ARG A 65 -8.05 1.04 13.28
C ARG A 65 -8.40 2.42 13.83
N TYR A 66 -7.38 3.23 14.03
CA TYR A 66 -7.48 4.64 14.41
C TYR A 66 -6.97 5.50 13.25
N ILE A 67 -7.60 6.65 13.05
CA ILE A 67 -7.22 7.61 12.01
C ILE A 67 -7.01 8.96 12.68
N LEU A 68 -5.83 9.53 12.49
CA LEU A 68 -5.44 10.85 12.99
C LEU A 68 -5.06 11.75 11.81
N TYR A 69 -5.34 13.04 11.91
CA TYR A 69 -4.97 14.02 10.90
C TYR A 69 -4.83 15.42 11.52
N PRO A 70 -4.07 16.33 10.88
CA PRO A 70 -3.97 17.71 11.32
C PRO A 70 -5.34 18.36 11.47
N GLY A 71 -5.55 19.04 12.60
CA GLY A 71 -6.70 19.90 12.85
C GLY A 71 -6.65 21.16 11.99
N THR A 72 -7.80 21.82 11.83
CA THR A 72 -7.86 23.13 11.17
C THR A 72 -7.14 24.15 12.05
N ASN A 73 -6.26 24.95 11.44
CA ASN A 73 -5.60 26.06 12.13
C ASN A 73 -6.66 27.11 12.49
N SER A 74 -7.00 27.23 13.77
CA SER A 74 -7.74 28.39 14.28
C SER A 74 -6.74 29.47 14.68
N GLU A 75 -6.90 30.69 14.16
CA GLU A 75 -6.04 31.86 14.48
C GLU A 75 -6.09 32.26 15.97
N TYR A 76 -7.06 31.77 16.73
CA TYR A 76 -7.39 32.27 18.08
C TYR A 76 -6.86 31.41 19.23
N LEU A 77 -6.38 30.21 18.96
CA LEU A 77 -5.85 29.30 19.98
C LEU A 77 -4.42 28.91 19.62
N ASN A 78 -3.54 28.90 20.62
CA ASN A 78 -2.11 28.64 20.52
C ASN A 78 -1.74 27.67 19.37
N PRO A 79 -0.87 28.06 18.41
CA PRO A 79 -0.55 27.34 17.15
C PRO A 79 0.11 25.95 17.30
N ASN A 80 0.06 25.35 18.48
CA ASN A 80 0.43 23.97 18.71
C ASN A 80 -0.61 23.07 18.04
N LYS A 81 -0.33 22.73 16.77
CA LYS A 81 -0.97 21.72 15.89
C LYS A 81 -2.05 20.89 16.59
N GLN A 82 -3.32 21.28 16.46
CA GLN A 82 -4.43 20.43 16.87
C GLN A 82 -4.38 19.12 16.06
N ILE A 83 -4.72 18.00 16.68
CA ILE A 83 -4.83 16.70 16.02
C ILE A 83 -6.31 16.31 16.07
N ASN A 84 -6.92 16.16 14.90
CA ASN A 84 -8.23 15.56 14.75
C ASN A 84 -8.10 14.04 14.68
N TYR A 85 -9.20 13.36 15.00
CA TYR A 85 -9.30 11.91 14.90
C TYR A 85 -10.68 11.49 14.43
N GLU A 86 -10.76 10.37 13.71
CA GLU A 86 -12.03 9.70 13.41
C GLU A 86 -12.38 8.72 14.54
N THR A 87 -13.67 8.41 14.68
CA THR A 87 -14.12 7.35 15.59
C THR A 87 -13.41 6.04 15.23
N PRO A 88 -12.74 5.36 16.19
CA PRO A 88 -12.05 4.12 15.92
C PRO A 88 -13.00 3.05 15.36
N THR A 89 -12.55 2.28 14.38
CA THR A 89 -13.34 1.24 13.72
C THR A 89 -12.67 -0.11 13.89
N HIS A 90 -13.42 -1.16 14.17
CA HIS A 90 -12.86 -2.50 14.06
C HIS A 90 -12.53 -2.83 12.59
N TYR A 91 -11.57 -3.72 12.37
CA TYR A 91 -11.20 -4.18 11.04
C TYR A 91 -10.83 -5.66 11.04
N TYR A 92 -10.98 -6.29 9.87
CA TYR A 92 -10.44 -7.62 9.61
C TYR A 92 -9.97 -7.72 8.16
N VAL A 93 -9.12 -8.71 7.91
CA VAL A 93 -8.61 -9.04 6.58
C VAL A 93 -9.02 -10.47 6.26
N GLU A 94 -9.46 -10.70 5.03
CA GLU A 94 -9.79 -12.02 4.52
C GLU A 94 -9.27 -12.12 3.08
N GLY A 95 -8.25 -12.96 2.86
CA GLY A 95 -7.54 -12.99 1.58
C GLY A 95 -6.96 -11.62 1.21
N ASN A 96 -7.25 -11.14 0.01
CA ASN A 96 -6.80 -9.84 -0.48
C ASN A 96 -7.77 -8.68 -0.17
N LYS A 97 -8.65 -8.84 0.81
CA LYS A 97 -9.72 -7.89 1.12
C LYS A 97 -9.56 -7.32 2.52
N PHE A 98 -9.62 -5.99 2.63
CA PHE A 98 -9.64 -5.27 3.89
C PHE A 98 -11.07 -4.81 4.19
N TYR A 99 -11.58 -5.18 5.36
CA TYR A 99 -12.91 -4.81 5.84
C TYR A 99 -12.78 -3.83 7.00
N SER A 100 -13.45 -2.69 6.89
CA SER A 100 -13.63 -1.75 8.00
C SER A 100 -15.05 -1.91 8.52
N CYS A 101 -15.20 -2.31 9.76
CA CYS A 101 -16.50 -2.35 10.40
C CYS A 101 -16.99 -0.91 10.60
N GLY A 102 -18.25 -0.68 10.26
CA GLY A 102 -18.87 0.63 10.41
C GLY A 102 -19.00 1.06 11.87
N ILE A 103 -19.72 2.15 12.06
CA ILE A 103 -20.03 2.72 13.36
C ILE A 103 -21.50 2.38 13.67
N GLU A 104 -21.77 1.69 14.78
CA GLU A 104 -23.14 1.31 15.17
C GLU A 104 -23.87 2.48 15.85
N THR A 105 -23.14 3.28 16.63
CA THR A 105 -23.63 4.50 17.30
C THR A 105 -22.54 5.56 17.26
N SER A 106 -22.84 6.85 17.45
CA SER A 106 -21.91 7.98 17.25
C SER A 106 -20.49 7.83 17.83
N MET A 107 -20.27 6.96 18.82
CA MET A 107 -18.97 6.72 19.44
C MET A 107 -18.55 5.25 19.55
N LYS A 108 -19.24 4.32 18.87
CA LYS A 108 -18.97 2.88 19.03
C LYS A 108 -18.88 2.17 17.68
N ALA A 109 -17.73 1.52 17.46
CA ALA A 109 -17.53 0.61 16.34
C ALA A 109 -18.49 -0.57 16.41
N THR A 110 -18.99 -1.00 15.25
CA THR A 110 -19.72 -2.26 15.11
C THR A 110 -18.84 -3.42 15.56
N PRO A 111 -19.31 -4.32 16.44
CA PRO A 111 -18.56 -5.51 16.85
C PRO A 111 -18.15 -6.40 15.67
N LEU A 112 -16.97 -7.03 15.75
CA LEU A 112 -16.42 -7.87 14.68
C LEU A 112 -17.33 -9.05 14.28
N ASP A 113 -17.94 -9.70 15.26
CA ASP A 113 -18.81 -10.85 15.05
C ASP A 113 -20.08 -10.49 14.25
N LYS A 114 -20.64 -9.31 14.52
CA LYS A 114 -21.75 -8.73 13.76
C LYS A 114 -21.30 -8.34 12.36
N CYS A 115 -20.18 -7.62 12.26
CA CYS A 115 -19.59 -7.16 11.00
C CYS A 115 -19.30 -8.32 10.03
N LYS A 116 -18.74 -9.44 10.50
CA LYS A 116 -18.48 -10.61 9.65
C LYS A 116 -19.75 -11.35 9.20
N LYS A 117 -20.83 -11.32 10.00
CA LYS A 117 -22.09 -12.02 9.68
C LYS A 117 -22.98 -11.25 8.71
N GLU A 118 -22.93 -9.93 8.76
CA GLU A 118 -23.81 -9.06 7.95
C GLU A 118 -23.36 -8.95 6.48
N GLY A 119 -22.22 -9.54 6.12
CA GLY A 119 -21.77 -9.63 4.72
C GLY A 119 -21.42 -8.27 4.12
N TYR A 120 -20.82 -7.38 4.90
CA TYR A 120 -20.36 -6.09 4.41
C TYR A 120 -19.36 -6.28 3.26
N ASP A 121 -19.48 -5.43 2.25
CA ASP A 121 -18.46 -5.31 1.22
C ASP A 121 -17.13 -4.85 1.85
N PRO A 122 -15.98 -5.36 1.36
CA PRO A 122 -14.71 -4.85 1.80
C PRO A 122 -14.57 -3.38 1.46
N ARG A 123 -13.83 -2.66 2.31
CA ARG A 123 -13.53 -1.24 2.06
C ARG A 123 -12.45 -1.11 0.99
N PHE A 124 -11.47 -2.02 1.01
CA PHE A 124 -10.34 -1.99 0.09
C PHE A 124 -9.97 -3.38 -0.44
N ASN A 125 -9.45 -3.40 -1.66
CA ASN A 125 -8.56 -4.44 -2.16
C ASN A 125 -7.15 -4.17 -1.63
N ILE A 126 -6.50 -5.21 -1.13
CA ILE A 126 -5.08 -5.20 -0.80
C ILE A 126 -4.33 -5.57 -2.07
N ILE A 127 -3.63 -4.60 -2.64
CA ILE A 127 -2.90 -4.76 -3.90
C ILE A 127 -1.51 -5.34 -3.63
N SER A 128 -0.81 -4.80 -2.64
CA SER A 128 0.49 -5.33 -2.21
C SER A 128 0.80 -4.99 -0.76
N ILE A 129 1.65 -5.81 -0.14
CA ILE A 129 2.29 -5.56 1.15
C ILE A 129 3.77 -5.89 0.95
N ASP A 130 4.58 -4.86 0.83
CA ASP A 130 5.99 -4.96 0.46
C ASP A 130 6.88 -4.48 1.61
N THR A 131 8.07 -5.06 1.72
CA THR A 131 9.17 -4.44 2.47
C THR A 131 10.08 -3.73 1.49
N VAL A 132 10.22 -2.41 1.63
CA VAL A 132 11.04 -1.57 0.77
C VAL A 132 12.33 -1.20 1.50
N ILE A 133 13.44 -1.23 0.77
CA ILE A 133 14.77 -0.83 1.25
C ILE A 133 15.18 0.39 0.44
N GLU A 134 15.32 1.54 1.10
CA GLU A 134 15.78 2.78 0.48
C GLU A 134 17.30 2.98 0.65
N PHE A 135 17.82 3.98 -0.06
CA PHE A 135 19.19 4.44 0.10
C PHE A 135 19.48 4.72 1.59
N SER A 136 20.64 4.27 2.08
CA SER A 136 21.03 4.28 3.50
C SER A 136 20.52 3.09 4.36
N ASN A 137 20.10 1.98 3.74
CA ASN A 137 19.59 0.78 4.45
C ASN A 137 18.36 1.04 5.32
N TYR A 138 17.67 2.16 5.10
CA TYR A 138 16.38 2.42 5.74
C TYR A 138 15.35 1.43 5.20
N LYS A 139 14.63 0.77 6.10
CA LYS A 139 13.61 -0.23 5.76
C LYS A 139 12.25 0.26 6.22
N TYR A 140 11.26 0.06 5.37
CA TYR A 140 9.87 0.34 5.73
C TYR A 140 8.95 -0.66 5.04
N GLN A 141 7.81 -0.91 5.65
CA GLN A 141 6.70 -1.65 5.06
C GLN A 141 5.83 -0.68 4.26
N LYS A 142 5.48 -1.07 3.04
CA LYS A 142 4.57 -0.37 2.14
C LYS A 142 3.33 -1.24 1.89
N ILE A 143 2.15 -0.74 2.22
CA ILE A 143 0.87 -1.40 1.89
C ILE A 143 0.16 -0.55 0.86
N VAL A 144 -0.24 -1.15 -0.26
CA VAL A 144 -1.03 -0.49 -1.30
C VAL A 144 -2.46 -1.00 -1.23
N LEU A 145 -3.39 -0.10 -0.95
CA LEU A 145 -4.82 -0.36 -0.90
C LEU A 145 -5.51 0.32 -2.09
N GLU A 146 -6.52 -0.31 -2.65
CA GLU A 146 -7.40 0.25 -3.68
C GLU A 146 -8.84 0.20 -3.17
N TYR A 147 -9.63 1.26 -3.37
CA TYR A 147 -11.03 1.26 -2.98
C TYR A 147 -11.83 0.17 -3.71
N TYR A 148 -12.51 -0.71 -2.96
CA TYR A 148 -13.15 -1.90 -3.52
C TYR A 148 -14.21 -1.59 -4.59
N ASN A 149 -15.06 -0.59 -4.34
CA ASN A 149 -16.17 -0.22 -5.22
C ASN A 149 -15.92 1.10 -5.97
N SER A 150 -14.68 1.58 -6.05
CA SER A 150 -14.39 2.82 -6.77
C SER A 150 -14.17 2.57 -8.26
N LYS A 151 -14.82 3.38 -9.10
CA LYS A 151 -14.58 3.40 -10.56
C LYS A 151 -13.24 4.05 -10.92
N SER A 152 -12.69 4.88 -10.05
CA SER A 152 -11.46 5.64 -10.31
C SER A 152 -10.18 4.84 -10.05
N HIS A 153 -10.28 3.63 -9.48
CA HIS A 153 -9.11 2.83 -9.05
C HIS A 153 -8.15 3.58 -8.12
N GLU A 154 -8.66 4.59 -7.41
CA GLU A 154 -7.89 5.41 -6.46
C GLU A 154 -7.18 4.54 -5.43
N LYS A 155 -5.88 4.83 -5.24
CA LYS A 155 -5.02 4.10 -4.31
C LYS A 155 -4.69 4.90 -3.06
N ILE A 156 -4.52 4.15 -1.98
CA ILE A 156 -3.97 4.63 -0.71
C ILE A 156 -2.69 3.86 -0.44
N ILE A 157 -1.62 4.57 -0.09
CA ILE A 157 -0.35 3.96 0.26
C ILE A 157 -0.12 4.19 1.76
N LEU A 158 0.05 3.10 2.50
CA LEU A 158 0.42 3.12 3.91
C LEU A 158 1.93 2.82 4.01
N LYS A 159 2.67 3.63 4.77
CA LYS A 159 4.10 3.42 5.02
C LYS A 159 4.39 3.34 6.52
N LYS A 160 5.07 2.28 6.96
CA LYS A 160 5.50 2.07 8.35
C LYS A 160 6.99 1.76 8.40
N SER A 161 7.75 2.48 9.22
CA SER A 161 9.18 2.18 9.45
C SER A 161 9.35 0.82 10.13
N LEU A 162 10.38 0.05 9.74
CA LEU A 162 10.70 -1.28 10.28
C LEU A 162 12.01 -1.29 11.08
#